data_AF-A0A8K0S5I6-F1
#
_entry.id   AF-A0A8K0S5I6-F1
#
_cell.length_a   1.000
_cell.length_b   1.000
_cell.length_c   1.000
_cell.angle_alpha   90.00
_cell.angle_beta   90.00
_cell.angle_gamma   90.00
#
_symmetry.space_group_name_H-M   'P 1'
#
loop_
_entity.id
_entity.type
_entity.pdbx_description
1 polymer ?
#
loop_
_entity_poly.entity_id
_entity_poly.type
_entity_poly.pdbx_seq_one_letter_code
_entity_poly.pdbx_strand_id
1 'polypeptide(L)'
;MVPLFSPSVFGRFKDSHSRFTSSASSQKSAASPMLSPSQPPSEPMAILLIGPKQQRFKVNKRQLCAISPFFAERFGDPSSPKSISLWLPRESSSMFSLFVDWVHLGLRFRPHLDELMASAYDAGLEASQNIHWSLIRLHLFASRLGLYRLQDLAMDAIQDLYLRCDWDVPSGLITFLYTECEDLAAIRLRRWAVAMVAFSFTGGPRLTFHPQESAVSEPTRFSDLLEELPEFAADYDIHMEKMRLSGLDIRFKNPQLRIPANRLRNDERAFGFRQCSFHSHRSSVGERRCPHESGSTRYRRVRPSTAKEQGPESTGLSAPTRRYRDVVPRPLFSGPSDSDIGEDDDDEISQAIKHVRSISSTLKV
;
A
#
# COMPACT_ATOMS: atom_id res chain seq x y z
N MET A 1 1.09 -12.98 -39.22
CA MET A 1 2.36 -12.44 -39.76
C MET A 1 3.03 -11.66 -38.64
N VAL A 2 4.20 -12.11 -38.23
CA VAL A 2 5.05 -11.54 -37.17
C VAL A 2 6.10 -10.64 -37.84
N PRO A 3 6.57 -9.57 -37.17
CA PRO A 3 7.97 -9.21 -37.30
C PRO A 3 8.70 -9.31 -35.96
N LEU A 4 9.75 -10.11 -36.01
CA LEU A 4 10.87 -10.21 -35.07
C LEU A 4 11.76 -8.98 -35.22
N PHE A 5 12.21 -8.40 -34.11
CA PHE A 5 13.47 -7.65 -34.08
C PHE A 5 14.20 -7.89 -32.75
N SER A 6 15.37 -8.53 -32.85
CA SER A 6 16.46 -8.49 -31.88
C SER A 6 17.31 -7.23 -32.09
N PRO A 7 18.15 -6.89 -31.10
CA PRO A 7 19.52 -6.54 -31.44
C PRO A 7 20.59 -7.25 -30.58
N SER A 8 21.71 -7.42 -31.25
CA SER A 8 22.96 -8.13 -30.96
C SER A 8 23.85 -7.42 -29.91
N VAL A 9 24.55 -8.18 -29.06
CA VAL A 9 26.01 -8.45 -29.07
C VAL A 9 26.95 -7.25 -28.91
N PHE A 10 27.61 -7.20 -27.74
CA PHE A 10 28.96 -6.67 -27.45
C PHE A 10 29.51 -7.56 -26.32
N GLY A 11 30.76 -8.00 -26.21
CA GLY A 11 31.98 -7.92 -27.00
C GLY A 11 32.99 -8.79 -26.23
N ARG A 12 33.64 -9.72 -26.94
CA ARG A 12 34.56 -10.74 -26.39
C ARG A 12 35.99 -10.21 -26.54
N PHE A 13 36.75 -10.10 -25.45
CA PHE A 13 38.20 -9.87 -25.52
C PHE A 13 38.96 -11.14 -25.07
N LYS A 14 39.96 -11.50 -25.87
CA LYS A 14 40.79 -12.71 -25.77
C LYS A 14 41.98 -12.52 -24.82
N ASP A 15 42.26 -13.61 -24.11
CA ASP A 15 43.55 -14.28 -23.83
C ASP A 15 44.85 -13.46 -23.70
N SER A 16 45.56 -13.74 -22.61
CA SER A 16 47.03 -13.81 -22.64
C SER A 16 47.53 -14.93 -21.74
N HIS A 17 48.39 -15.74 -22.34
CA HIS A 17 49.04 -16.92 -21.79
C HIS A 17 50.09 -16.59 -20.72
N SER A 18 50.21 -17.44 -19.70
CA SER A 18 51.54 -17.80 -19.18
C SER A 18 51.55 -19.27 -18.74
N ARG A 19 52.28 -20.08 -19.51
CA ARG A 19 52.73 -21.42 -19.11
C ARG A 19 53.83 -21.27 -18.07
N PHE A 20 53.75 -22.02 -16.98
CA PHE A 20 54.93 -22.58 -16.36
C PHE A 20 54.67 -24.04 -16.02
N THR A 21 55.37 -24.89 -16.75
CA THR A 21 55.54 -26.32 -16.48
C THR A 21 56.72 -26.50 -15.55
N SER A 22 56.54 -27.21 -14.45
CA SER A 22 57.64 -27.87 -13.74
C SER A 22 57.10 -29.10 -13.01
N SER A 23 57.48 -30.26 -13.53
CA SER A 23 57.32 -31.59 -12.95
C SER A 23 58.38 -31.86 -11.88
N ALA A 24 57.99 -32.42 -10.74
CA ALA A 24 58.85 -33.30 -9.92
C ALA A 24 58.03 -34.16 -8.93
N SER A 25 58.04 -35.47 -9.19
CA SER A 25 58.09 -36.62 -8.27
C SER A 25 57.37 -36.61 -6.90
N SER A 26 56.37 -37.50 -6.83
CA SER A 26 56.16 -38.56 -5.81
C SER A 26 56.56 -38.32 -4.36
N GLN A 27 55.56 -38.17 -3.49
CA GLN A 27 55.49 -38.89 -2.20
C GLN A 27 54.04 -39.32 -1.91
N LYS A 28 53.85 -40.63 -1.71
CA LYS A 28 52.62 -41.23 -1.18
C LYS A 28 52.49 -40.85 0.29
N SER A 29 51.41 -40.18 0.65
CA SER A 29 50.96 -40.08 2.03
C SER A 29 49.48 -40.38 2.07
N ALA A 30 49.13 -41.47 2.75
CA ALA A 30 47.76 -41.85 3.02
C ALA A 30 47.12 -40.78 3.91
N ALA A 31 46.16 -40.03 3.36
CA ALA A 31 45.34 -39.09 4.10
C ALA A 31 43.90 -39.61 4.12
N SER A 32 43.37 -39.74 5.33
CA SER A 32 41.99 -40.11 5.66
C SER A 32 40.97 -39.31 4.84
N PRO A 33 39.78 -39.86 4.53
CA PRO A 33 38.73 -39.11 3.86
C PRO A 33 38.26 -37.98 4.78
N MET A 34 38.68 -36.74 4.48
CA MET A 34 38.09 -35.57 5.09
C MET A 34 36.63 -35.52 4.66
N LEU A 35 35.73 -35.70 5.63
CA LEU A 35 34.32 -35.37 5.53
C LEU A 35 34.23 -33.91 5.07
N SER A 36 33.77 -33.71 3.83
CA SER A 36 33.36 -32.41 3.33
C SER A 36 32.39 -31.78 4.34
N PRO A 37 32.53 -30.48 4.68
CA PRO A 37 31.54 -29.82 5.50
C PRO A 37 30.20 -29.93 4.78
N SER A 38 29.27 -30.68 5.39
CA SER A 38 27.89 -30.79 4.96
C SER A 38 27.38 -29.37 4.70
N GLN A 39 27.08 -29.05 3.44
CA GLN A 39 26.35 -27.82 3.12
C GLN A 39 25.15 -27.76 4.07
N PRO A 40 24.88 -26.58 4.68
CA PRO A 40 23.66 -26.43 5.46
C PRO A 40 22.49 -26.91 4.59
N PRO A 41 21.57 -27.72 5.14
CA PRO A 41 20.46 -28.26 4.36
C PRO A 41 19.78 -27.10 3.64
N SER A 42 19.71 -27.18 2.31
CA SER A 42 19.12 -26.12 1.49
C SER A 42 17.74 -25.82 2.04
N GLU A 43 17.49 -24.58 2.43
CA GLU A 43 16.21 -24.19 3.00
C GLU A 43 15.07 -24.63 2.06
N PRO A 44 13.94 -25.15 2.59
CA PRO A 44 12.86 -25.62 1.75
C PRO A 44 12.25 -24.44 0.99
N MET A 45 12.36 -24.45 -0.34
CA MET A 45 11.86 -23.41 -1.22
C MET A 45 10.56 -23.87 -1.89
N ALA A 46 9.59 -22.97 -1.98
CA ALA A 46 8.38 -23.13 -2.78
C ALA A 46 8.56 -22.48 -4.17
N ILE A 47 7.93 -23.07 -5.18
CA ILE A 47 7.84 -22.48 -6.52
C ILE A 47 6.44 -21.91 -6.68
N LEU A 48 6.35 -20.61 -6.93
CA LEU A 48 5.09 -19.92 -7.19
C LEU A 48 5.04 -19.51 -8.65
N LEU A 49 3.97 -19.89 -9.33
CA LEU A 49 3.68 -19.49 -10.71
C LEU A 49 2.65 -18.37 -10.64
N ILE A 50 2.99 -17.20 -11.18
CA ILE A 50 2.16 -15.99 -11.02
C ILE A 50 1.65 -15.50 -12.38
N GLY A 51 0.36 -15.21 -12.41
CA GLY A 51 -0.30 -14.65 -13.58
C GLY A 51 -0.52 -15.67 -14.72
N PRO A 52 -1.07 -15.20 -15.85
CA PRO A 52 -1.32 -16.04 -17.02
C PRO A 52 -0.02 -16.54 -17.68
N LYS A 53 1.07 -15.77 -17.56
CA LYS A 53 2.40 -16.14 -18.06
C LYS A 53 3.14 -17.13 -17.16
N GLN A 54 2.54 -17.52 -16.02
CA GLN A 54 3.14 -18.43 -15.04
C GLN A 54 4.57 -18.04 -14.64
N GLN A 55 4.80 -16.73 -14.43
CA GLN A 55 6.11 -16.25 -14.05
C GLN A 55 6.56 -16.92 -12.75
N ARG A 56 7.76 -17.49 -12.76
CA ARG A 56 8.26 -18.35 -11.68
C ARG A 56 8.93 -17.49 -10.61
N PHE A 57 8.47 -17.65 -9.38
CA PHE A 57 9.08 -17.08 -8.17
C PHE A 57 9.52 -18.22 -7.27
N LYS A 58 10.71 -18.09 -6.68
CA LYS A 58 11.25 -19.05 -5.72
C LYS A 58 11.32 -18.36 -4.37
N VAL A 59 10.56 -18.87 -3.40
CA VAL A 59 10.37 -18.21 -2.09
C VAL A 59 10.57 -19.22 -0.97
N ASN A 60 11.07 -18.78 0.18
CA ASN A 60 11.28 -19.65 1.33
C ASN A 60 9.91 -20.14 1.88
N LYS A 61 9.73 -21.46 1.91
CA LYS A 61 8.47 -22.11 2.31
C LYS A 61 8.11 -21.79 3.75
N ARG A 62 9.08 -21.82 4.66
CA ARG A 62 8.88 -21.53 6.08
C ARG A 62 8.43 -20.10 6.30
N GLN A 63 9.04 -19.14 5.60
CA GLN A 63 8.65 -17.73 5.68
C GLN A 63 7.21 -17.52 5.20
N LEU A 64 6.82 -18.12 4.06
CA LEU A 64 5.45 -18.01 3.56
C LEU A 64 4.41 -18.62 4.50
N CYS A 65 4.68 -19.82 5.03
CA CYS A 65 3.78 -20.46 5.99
C CYS A 65 3.66 -19.66 7.30
N ALA A 66 4.74 -19.06 7.77
CA ALA A 66 4.73 -18.22 8.98
C ALA A 66 3.94 -16.93 8.79
N ILE A 67 3.89 -16.41 7.56
CA ILE A 67 3.27 -15.14 7.23
C ILE A 67 1.77 -15.27 6.98
N SER A 68 1.31 -16.36 6.36
CA SER A 68 -0.10 -16.52 6.01
C SER A 68 -0.61 -17.96 6.14
N PRO A 69 -1.75 -18.18 6.83
CA PRO A 69 -2.44 -19.48 6.85
C PRO A 69 -2.74 -20.02 5.46
N PHE A 70 -3.05 -19.14 4.50
CA PHE A 70 -3.29 -19.48 3.10
C PHE A 70 -2.16 -20.33 2.48
N PHE A 71 -0.90 -19.97 2.79
CA PHE A 71 0.27 -20.70 2.30
C PHE A 71 0.53 -21.94 3.17
N ALA A 72 0.36 -21.84 4.49
CA ALA A 72 0.54 -22.99 5.39
C ALA A 72 -0.37 -24.17 5.02
N GLU A 73 -1.64 -23.90 4.73
CA GLU A 73 -2.62 -24.92 4.32
C GLU A 73 -2.26 -25.58 2.99
N ARG A 74 -1.79 -24.80 2.01
CA ARG A 74 -1.43 -25.31 0.66
C ARG A 74 -0.10 -26.05 0.62
N PHE A 75 0.81 -25.68 1.50
CA PHE A 75 2.17 -26.22 1.53
C PHE A 75 2.35 -27.38 2.50
N GLY A 76 1.39 -27.61 3.40
CA GLY A 76 1.45 -28.67 4.41
C GLY A 76 2.68 -28.51 5.30
N ASP A 77 3.46 -29.57 5.50
CA ASP A 77 4.67 -29.54 6.32
C ASP A 77 5.75 -28.60 5.70
N PRO A 78 6.06 -27.46 6.35
CA PRO A 78 7.03 -26.48 5.85
C PRO A 78 8.49 -26.97 5.91
N SER A 79 8.77 -28.07 6.63
CA SER A 79 10.10 -28.69 6.69
C SER A 79 10.30 -29.78 5.63
N SER A 80 9.24 -30.17 4.92
CA SER A 80 9.35 -31.14 3.84
C SER A 80 10.24 -30.62 2.71
N PRO A 81 11.23 -31.40 2.23
CA PRO A 81 12.09 -31.03 1.12
C PRO A 81 11.36 -31.06 -0.23
N LYS A 82 10.10 -31.51 -0.27
CA LYS A 82 9.28 -31.53 -1.48
C LYS A 82 8.97 -30.10 -1.92
N SER A 83 9.50 -29.73 -3.09
CA SER A 83 9.12 -28.49 -3.78
C SER A 83 7.66 -28.58 -4.20
N ILE A 84 6.82 -27.72 -3.64
CA ILE A 84 5.42 -27.58 -4.05
C ILE A 84 5.32 -26.41 -5.02
N SER A 85 4.61 -26.64 -6.13
CA SER A 85 4.30 -25.61 -7.11
C SER A 85 2.87 -25.09 -6.87
N LEU A 86 2.72 -23.80 -6.61
CA LEU A 86 1.41 -23.15 -6.47
C LEU A 86 1.21 -22.12 -7.58
N TRP A 87 0.09 -22.22 -8.30
CA TRP A 87 -0.27 -21.28 -9.36
C TRP A 87 -1.33 -20.28 -8.89
N LEU A 88 -1.04 -19.00 -9.07
CA LEU A 88 -1.94 -17.87 -8.77
C LEU A 88 -2.23 -17.10 -10.07
N PRO A 89 -3.23 -17.53 -10.87
CA PRO A 89 -3.46 -17.03 -12.23
C PRO A 89 -3.90 -15.56 -12.32
N ARG A 90 -4.56 -15.06 -11.28
CA ARG A 90 -5.16 -13.71 -11.25
C ARG A 90 -4.20 -12.64 -10.71
N GLU A 91 -3.07 -13.05 -10.16
CA GLU A 91 -2.13 -12.13 -9.52
C GLU A 91 -1.14 -11.53 -10.52
N SER A 92 -0.79 -10.26 -10.32
CA SER A 92 0.23 -9.60 -11.12
C SER A 92 1.64 -10.03 -10.69
N SER A 93 2.51 -10.34 -11.66
CA SER A 93 3.90 -10.68 -11.38
C SER A 93 4.70 -9.51 -10.81
N SER A 94 4.41 -8.26 -11.22
CA SER A 94 5.11 -7.08 -10.69
C SER A 94 4.77 -6.83 -9.22
N MET A 95 3.48 -6.97 -8.87
CA MET A 95 3.02 -6.93 -7.48
C MET A 95 3.64 -8.06 -6.66
N PHE A 96 3.64 -9.28 -7.20
CA PHE A 96 4.17 -10.43 -6.47
C PHE A 96 5.68 -10.33 -6.23
N SER A 97 6.42 -9.66 -7.12
CA SER A 97 7.83 -9.31 -6.87
C SER A 97 7.99 -8.47 -5.59
N LEU A 98 7.15 -7.45 -5.38
CA LEU A 98 7.18 -6.64 -4.15
C LEU A 98 6.80 -7.47 -2.91
N PHE A 99 5.85 -8.41 -3.05
CA PHE A 99 5.51 -9.32 -1.96
C PHE A 99 6.69 -10.22 -1.58
N VAL A 100 7.39 -10.79 -2.57
CA VAL A 100 8.58 -11.63 -2.34
C VAL A 100 9.71 -10.82 -1.68
N ASP A 101 9.94 -9.59 -2.14
CA ASP A 101 10.88 -8.67 -1.51
C ASP A 101 10.52 -8.43 -0.04
N TRP A 102 9.24 -8.22 0.28
CA TRP A 102 8.78 -8.03 1.65
C TRP A 102 9.02 -9.27 2.53
N VAL A 103 8.70 -10.46 2.01
CA VAL A 103 8.91 -11.75 2.70
C VAL A 103 10.39 -11.93 3.06
N HIS A 104 11.31 -11.59 2.16
CA HIS A 104 12.73 -11.82 2.34
C HIS A 104 13.47 -10.69 3.08
N LEU A 105 13.10 -9.43 2.85
CA LEU A 105 13.77 -8.27 3.43
C LEU A 105 13.24 -7.90 4.83
N GLY A 106 12.01 -8.29 5.17
CA GLY A 106 11.40 -8.04 6.48
C GLY A 106 11.41 -6.55 6.84
N LEU A 107 12.20 -6.17 7.85
CA LEU A 107 12.31 -4.76 8.29
C LEU A 107 13.00 -3.86 7.26
N ARG A 108 13.82 -4.41 6.37
CA ARG A 108 14.52 -3.66 5.31
C ARG A 108 13.66 -3.38 4.09
N PHE A 109 12.44 -3.92 4.05
CA PHE A 109 11.52 -3.71 2.92
C PHE A 109 11.15 -2.25 2.71
N ARG A 110 10.93 -1.48 3.78
CA ARG A 110 10.49 -0.08 3.63
C ARG A 110 11.56 0.81 2.95
N PRO A 111 12.83 0.83 3.42
CA PRO A 111 13.89 1.53 2.70
C PRO A 111 14.06 1.08 1.25
N HIS A 112 13.99 -0.24 1.00
CA HIS A 112 14.05 -0.81 -0.36
C HIS A 112 12.91 -0.29 -1.25
N LEU A 113 11.69 -0.20 -0.71
CA LEU A 113 10.54 0.33 -1.45
C LEU A 113 10.70 1.84 -1.74
N ASP A 114 11.23 2.61 -0.79
CA ASP A 114 11.50 4.03 -0.98
C ASP A 114 12.53 4.27 -2.10
N GLU A 115 13.57 3.43 -2.18
CA GLU A 115 14.58 3.42 -3.24
C GLU A 115 13.97 3.02 -4.59
N LEU A 116 13.16 1.96 -4.64
CA LEU A 116 12.45 1.55 -5.86
C LEU A 116 11.55 2.67 -6.39
N MET A 117 10.81 3.34 -5.52
CA MET A 117 9.96 4.47 -5.90
C MET A 117 10.77 5.68 -6.36
N ALA A 118 11.94 5.93 -5.79
CA ALA A 118 12.83 7.02 -6.25
C ALA A 118 13.37 6.69 -7.65
N SER A 119 13.85 5.47 -7.85
CA SER A 119 14.31 5.01 -9.15
C SER A 119 13.21 5.02 -10.21
N ALA A 120 11.96 4.65 -9.86
CA ALA A 120 10.83 4.70 -10.78
C ALA A 120 10.45 6.13 -11.16
N TYR A 121 10.55 7.07 -10.21
CA TYR A 121 10.35 8.49 -10.47
C TYR A 121 11.39 9.03 -11.44
N ASP A 122 12.67 8.74 -11.18
CA ASP A 122 13.79 9.18 -12.03
C ASP A 122 13.74 8.54 -13.44
N ALA A 123 13.20 7.33 -13.56
CA ALA A 123 13.00 6.63 -14.83
C ALA A 123 11.79 7.15 -15.65
N GLY A 124 10.93 7.98 -15.05
CA GLY A 124 9.84 8.67 -15.73
C GLY A 124 8.43 8.12 -15.45
N LEU A 125 7.46 8.67 -16.18
CA LEU A 125 6.02 8.47 -15.93
C LEU A 125 5.59 7.00 -16.00
N GLU A 126 6.01 6.27 -17.04
CA GLU A 126 5.61 4.87 -17.23
C GLU A 126 6.10 3.97 -16.09
N ALA A 127 7.36 4.14 -15.65
CA ALA A 127 7.92 3.40 -14.53
C ALA A 127 7.16 3.73 -13.23
N SER A 128 6.82 5.00 -13.02
CA SER A 128 6.02 5.46 -11.89
C SER A 128 4.59 4.87 -11.90
N GLN A 129 3.94 4.79 -13.07
CA GLN A 129 2.62 4.17 -13.22
C GLN A 129 2.67 2.65 -13.01
N ASN A 130 3.75 2.00 -13.42
CA ASN A 130 3.95 0.57 -13.18
C ASN A 130 4.11 0.26 -11.68
N ILE A 131 4.89 1.06 -10.94
CA ILE A 131 5.00 0.89 -9.49
C ILE A 131 3.67 1.24 -8.78
N HIS A 132 2.94 2.25 -9.26
CA HIS A 132 1.60 2.59 -8.78
C HIS A 132 0.66 1.39 -8.80
N TRP A 133 0.46 0.76 -9.97
CA TRP A 133 -0.44 -0.39 -10.08
C TRP A 133 0.06 -1.62 -9.30
N SER A 134 1.38 -1.77 -9.18
CA SER A 134 1.97 -2.83 -8.37
C SER A 134 1.65 -2.65 -6.88
N LEU A 135 1.69 -1.41 -6.37
CA LEU A 135 1.33 -1.06 -4.99
C LEU A 135 -0.17 -1.21 -4.70
N ILE A 136 -1.04 -0.77 -5.61
CA ILE A 136 -2.50 -0.95 -5.49
C ILE A 136 -2.83 -2.44 -5.36
N ARG A 137 -2.28 -3.27 -6.26
CA ARG A 137 -2.50 -4.73 -6.22
C ARG A 137 -1.86 -5.36 -4.97
N LEU A 138 -0.72 -4.85 -4.50
CA LEU A 138 -0.05 -5.35 -3.29
C LEU A 138 -0.93 -5.12 -2.06
N HIS A 139 -1.56 -3.94 -1.96
CA HIS A 139 -2.50 -3.62 -0.90
C HIS A 139 -3.69 -4.59 -0.90
N LEU A 140 -4.32 -4.81 -2.07
CA LEU A 140 -5.45 -5.73 -2.21
C LEU A 140 -5.07 -7.17 -1.89
N PHE A 141 -3.90 -7.62 -2.35
CA PHE A 141 -3.35 -8.94 -2.05
C PHE A 141 -3.09 -9.12 -0.55
N ALA A 142 -2.45 -8.13 0.08
CA ALA A 142 -2.20 -8.13 1.51
C ALA A 142 -3.51 -8.16 2.31
N SER A 143 -4.54 -7.44 1.89
CA SER A 143 -5.86 -7.44 2.53
C SER A 143 -6.50 -8.82 2.50
N ARG A 144 -6.52 -9.49 1.34
CA ARG A 144 -7.11 -10.85 1.18
C ARG A 144 -6.39 -11.90 2.02
N LEU A 145 -5.09 -11.72 2.26
CA LEU A 145 -4.29 -12.63 3.08
C LEU A 145 -4.25 -12.26 4.57
N GLY A 146 -4.92 -11.19 5.00
CA GLY A 146 -4.88 -10.71 6.38
C GLY A 146 -3.52 -10.12 6.81
N LEU A 147 -2.71 -9.66 5.85
CA LEU A 147 -1.36 -9.14 6.09
C LEU A 147 -1.37 -7.64 6.39
N TYR A 148 -1.98 -7.25 7.50
CA TYR A 148 -2.24 -5.86 7.89
C TYR A 148 -1.01 -4.94 7.81
N ARG A 149 0.16 -5.40 8.28
CA ARG A 149 1.39 -4.61 8.20
C ARG A 149 1.82 -4.32 6.77
N LEU A 150 1.69 -5.29 5.87
CA LEU A 150 2.03 -5.09 4.45
C LEU A 150 1.00 -4.19 3.77
N GLN A 151 -0.28 -4.37 4.10
CA GLN A 151 -1.37 -3.54 3.60
C GLN A 151 -1.14 -2.06 3.96
N ASP A 152 -0.74 -1.78 5.20
CA ASP A 152 -0.48 -0.41 5.68
C ASP A 152 0.79 0.19 5.06
N LEU A 153 1.86 -0.61 4.91
CA LEU A 153 3.07 -0.19 4.20
C LEU A 153 2.80 0.16 2.73
N ALA A 154 1.95 -0.62 2.06
CA ALA A 154 1.53 -0.34 0.69
C ALA A 154 0.69 0.95 0.62
N MET A 155 -0.23 1.17 1.57
CA MET A 155 -1.00 2.41 1.66
C MET A 155 -0.11 3.65 1.87
N ASP A 156 0.86 3.58 2.78
CA ASP A 156 1.83 4.65 2.99
C ASP A 156 2.63 4.94 1.71
N ALA A 157 3.09 3.90 1.02
CA ALA A 157 3.83 4.04 -0.24
C ALA A 157 2.97 4.63 -1.38
N ILE A 158 1.68 4.28 -1.47
CA ILE A 158 0.75 4.89 -2.42
C ILE A 158 0.64 6.39 -2.15
N GLN A 159 0.37 6.78 -0.90
CA GLN A 159 0.25 8.20 -0.54
C GLN A 159 1.56 8.97 -0.82
N ASP A 160 2.73 8.37 -0.56
CA ASP A 160 4.03 8.98 -0.86
C ASP A 160 4.30 9.12 -2.36
N LEU A 161 3.90 8.13 -3.16
CA LEU A 161 4.05 8.17 -4.62
C LEU A 161 3.22 9.31 -5.20
N TYR A 162 1.96 9.41 -4.79
CA TYR A 162 1.06 10.48 -5.23
C TYR A 162 1.57 11.87 -4.85
N LEU A 163 2.07 12.01 -3.63
CA LEU A 163 2.66 13.26 -3.16
C LEU A 163 3.93 13.63 -3.96
N ARG A 164 4.79 12.64 -4.24
CA ARG A 164 6.04 12.85 -4.98
C ARG A 164 5.80 13.23 -6.44
N CYS A 165 4.80 12.62 -7.07
CA CYS A 165 4.49 12.83 -8.47
C CYS A 165 3.48 13.96 -8.71
N ASP A 166 2.94 14.59 -7.66
CA ASP A 166 1.88 15.60 -7.74
C ASP A 166 0.65 15.10 -8.51
N TRP A 167 0.24 13.86 -8.22
CA TRP A 167 -0.81 13.17 -8.96
C TRP A 167 -2.19 13.32 -8.34
N ASP A 168 -3.20 13.42 -9.20
CA ASP A 168 -4.59 13.17 -8.83
C ASP A 168 -4.93 11.68 -8.96
N VAL A 169 -6.01 11.25 -8.33
CA VAL A 169 -6.57 9.90 -8.52
C VAL A 169 -7.07 9.74 -9.96
N PRO A 170 -6.66 8.68 -10.68
CA PRO A 170 -7.18 8.44 -12.03
C PRO A 170 -8.58 7.81 -11.97
N SER A 171 -9.47 8.19 -12.90
CA SER A 171 -10.81 7.61 -13.04
C SER A 171 -10.78 6.08 -13.16
N GLY A 172 -9.83 5.55 -13.93
CA GLY A 172 -9.64 4.10 -14.08
C GLY A 172 -9.33 3.37 -12.76
N LEU A 173 -8.73 4.04 -11.76
CA LEU A 173 -8.57 3.44 -10.43
C LEU A 173 -9.90 3.40 -9.68
N ILE A 174 -10.74 4.44 -9.79
CA ILE A 174 -12.08 4.44 -9.19
C ILE A 174 -12.90 3.29 -9.77
N THR A 175 -12.99 3.21 -11.10
CA THR A 175 -13.70 2.11 -11.77
C THR A 175 -13.19 0.76 -11.30
N PHE A 176 -11.87 0.53 -11.34
CA PHE A 176 -11.25 -0.72 -10.88
C PHE A 176 -11.62 -1.09 -9.43
N LEU A 177 -11.62 -0.12 -8.51
CA LEU A 177 -11.92 -0.37 -7.09
C LEU A 177 -13.39 -0.72 -6.83
N TYR A 178 -14.32 -0.20 -7.63
CA TYR A 178 -15.76 -0.38 -7.44
C TYR A 178 -16.37 -1.47 -8.33
N THR A 179 -15.71 -1.89 -9.41
CA THR A 179 -16.27 -2.90 -10.34
C THR A 179 -15.49 -4.21 -10.40
N GLU A 180 -14.19 -4.21 -10.10
CA GLU A 180 -13.34 -5.40 -10.24
C GLU A 180 -12.82 -5.96 -8.91
N CYS A 181 -12.92 -5.18 -7.81
CA CYS A 181 -12.35 -5.54 -6.52
C CYS A 181 -13.42 -5.96 -5.50
N GLU A 182 -13.08 -6.94 -4.65
CA GLU A 182 -13.88 -7.31 -3.48
C GLU A 182 -13.96 -6.14 -2.48
N ASP A 183 -15.17 -5.81 -2.00
CA ASP A 183 -15.43 -4.62 -1.18
C ASP A 183 -14.56 -4.57 0.08
N LEU A 184 -14.52 -5.66 0.84
CA LEU A 184 -13.75 -5.75 2.08
C LEU A 184 -12.24 -5.56 1.85
N ALA A 185 -11.72 -6.06 0.73
CA ALA A 185 -10.31 -5.90 0.39
C ALA A 185 -9.98 -4.48 -0.09
N ALA A 186 -10.91 -3.84 -0.79
CA ALA A 186 -10.74 -2.52 -1.39
C ALA A 186 -11.10 -1.36 -0.47
N ILE A 187 -11.84 -1.59 0.63
CA ILE A 187 -12.47 -0.54 1.45
C ILE A 187 -11.52 0.59 1.88
N ARG A 188 -10.24 0.29 2.15
CA ARG A 188 -9.26 1.32 2.55
C ARG A 188 -8.78 2.15 1.37
N LEU A 189 -8.57 1.53 0.22
CA LEU A 189 -8.27 2.23 -1.03
C LEU A 189 -9.47 3.07 -1.48
N ARG A 190 -10.70 2.53 -1.42
CA ARG A 190 -11.94 3.28 -1.70
C ARG A 190 -12.03 4.54 -0.85
N ARG A 191 -11.87 4.42 0.48
CA ARG A 191 -11.90 5.58 1.40
C ARG A 191 -10.81 6.62 1.12
N TRP A 192 -9.61 6.18 0.75
CA TRP A 192 -8.54 7.10 0.38
C TRP A 192 -8.83 7.78 -0.97
N ALA A 193 -9.29 7.02 -1.96
CA ALA A 193 -9.64 7.53 -3.28
C ALA A 193 -10.80 8.53 -3.24
N VAL A 194 -11.84 8.25 -2.45
CA VAL A 194 -12.93 9.20 -2.18
C VAL A 194 -12.43 10.50 -1.56
N ALA A 195 -11.51 10.41 -0.60
CA ALA A 195 -10.90 11.61 -0.01
C ALA A 195 -10.09 12.39 -1.06
N MET A 196 -9.40 11.71 -1.97
CA MET A 196 -8.68 12.35 -3.10
C MET A 196 -9.67 13.07 -4.02
N VAL A 197 -10.75 12.41 -4.46
CA VAL A 197 -11.78 13.03 -5.31
C VAL A 197 -12.43 14.24 -4.64
N ALA A 198 -12.79 14.13 -3.36
CA ALA A 198 -13.36 15.24 -2.60
C ALA A 198 -12.40 16.44 -2.51
N PHE A 199 -11.09 16.18 -2.34
CA PHE A 199 -10.07 17.22 -2.40
C PHE A 199 -9.98 17.85 -3.79
N SER A 200 -10.01 17.06 -4.86
CA SER A 200 -9.92 17.52 -6.26
C SER A 200 -11.10 18.40 -6.68
N PHE A 201 -12.33 18.10 -6.23
CA PHE A 201 -13.50 18.96 -6.48
C PHE A 201 -13.37 20.37 -5.93
N THR A 202 -12.53 20.56 -4.90
CA THR A 202 -12.47 21.83 -4.18
C THR A 202 -11.52 22.86 -4.80
N GLY A 203 -10.91 22.53 -5.94
CA GLY A 203 -10.00 23.42 -6.66
C GLY A 203 -8.63 23.53 -6.00
N GLY A 204 -8.12 22.44 -5.43
CA GLY A 204 -6.71 22.30 -5.06
C GLY A 204 -5.77 22.53 -6.26
N PRO A 205 -4.43 22.41 -6.10
CA PRO A 205 -3.50 22.44 -7.23
C PRO A 205 -4.02 21.56 -8.37
N ARG A 206 -3.85 21.95 -9.64
CA ARG A 206 -4.25 21.13 -10.79
C ARG A 206 -3.34 19.90 -10.87
N LEU A 207 -3.66 18.91 -10.05
CA LEU A 207 -3.00 17.61 -10.04
C LEU A 207 -3.44 16.84 -11.28
N THR A 208 -2.52 16.14 -11.94
CA THR A 208 -2.85 15.31 -13.12
C THR A 208 -2.13 13.98 -12.99
N PHE A 209 -2.84 12.87 -13.16
CA PHE A 209 -2.22 11.54 -13.21
C PHE A 209 -1.51 11.29 -14.55
N HIS A 210 -2.02 11.92 -15.62
CA HIS A 210 -1.44 11.88 -16.95
C HIS A 210 -1.24 13.31 -17.50
N PRO A 211 -0.03 13.70 -17.91
CA PRO A 211 0.23 15.03 -18.50
C PRO A 211 -0.53 15.32 -19.80
N GLN A 212 -1.18 14.31 -20.37
CA GLN A 212 -1.83 14.33 -21.68
C GLN A 212 -3.37 14.30 -21.57
N GLU A 213 -3.91 14.18 -20.34
CA GLU A 213 -5.31 14.49 -20.04
C GLU A 213 -5.48 16.02 -20.07
N SER A 214 -5.45 16.59 -21.27
CA SER A 214 -5.77 17.99 -21.51
C SER A 214 -7.29 18.17 -21.63
N ALA A 215 -7.82 19.02 -20.75
CA ALA A 215 -8.94 19.93 -20.98
C ALA A 215 -10.38 19.38 -21.05
N VAL A 216 -10.67 18.17 -20.58
CA VAL A 216 -12.00 17.94 -20.00
C VAL A 216 -11.90 18.47 -18.58
N SER A 217 -12.78 19.39 -18.18
CA SER A 217 -12.77 19.94 -16.83
C SER A 217 -12.77 18.76 -15.84
N GLU A 218 -11.67 18.56 -15.12
CA GLU A 218 -11.48 17.55 -14.06
C GLU A 218 -12.70 17.32 -13.15
N PRO A 219 -13.54 18.33 -12.82
CA PRO A 219 -14.80 18.10 -12.11
C PRO A 219 -15.79 17.18 -12.86
N THR A 220 -15.87 17.29 -14.19
CA THR A 220 -16.83 16.55 -15.02
C THR A 220 -16.57 15.05 -14.99
N ARG A 221 -15.32 14.59 -15.06
CA ARG A 221 -15.02 13.15 -15.06
C ARG A 221 -15.45 12.44 -13.77
N PHE A 222 -15.34 13.12 -12.62
CA PHE A 222 -15.76 12.56 -11.34
C PHE A 222 -17.27 12.68 -11.15
N SER A 223 -17.90 13.73 -11.67
CA SER A 223 -19.36 13.84 -11.72
C SER A 223 -19.97 12.67 -12.50
N ASP A 224 -19.44 12.34 -13.68
CA ASP A 224 -19.91 11.20 -14.48
C ASP A 224 -19.76 9.88 -13.70
N LEU A 225 -18.62 9.66 -13.03
CA LEU A 225 -18.41 8.47 -12.19
C LEU A 225 -19.35 8.39 -10.98
N LEU A 226 -19.70 9.52 -10.36
CA LEU A 226 -20.66 9.56 -9.25
C LEU A 226 -22.07 9.17 -9.74
N GLU A 227 -22.43 9.52 -10.97
CA GLU A 227 -23.70 9.11 -11.59
C GLU A 227 -23.68 7.62 -11.99
N GLU A 228 -22.57 7.12 -12.53
CA GLU A 228 -22.44 5.75 -13.03
C GLU A 228 -22.22 4.70 -11.93
N LEU A 229 -21.64 5.07 -10.79
CA LEU A 229 -21.24 4.14 -9.72
C LEU A 229 -21.93 4.49 -8.38
N PRO A 230 -23.11 3.92 -8.08
CA PRO A 230 -23.89 4.27 -6.89
C PRO A 230 -23.16 4.05 -5.56
N GLU A 231 -22.38 2.97 -5.44
CA GLU A 231 -21.58 2.71 -4.23
C GLU A 231 -20.49 3.77 -4.01
N PHE A 232 -19.91 4.27 -5.11
CA PHE A 232 -18.92 5.34 -5.04
C PHE A 232 -19.57 6.66 -4.60
N ALA A 233 -20.75 6.98 -5.13
CA ALA A 233 -21.53 8.13 -4.66
C ALA A 233 -21.89 8.03 -3.18
N ALA A 234 -22.35 6.86 -2.72
CA ALA A 234 -22.66 6.64 -1.31
C ALA A 234 -21.42 6.84 -0.40
N ASP A 235 -20.27 6.28 -0.77
CA ASP A 235 -19.03 6.47 -0.02
C ASP A 235 -18.58 7.95 -0.01
N TYR A 236 -18.78 8.67 -1.13
CA TYR A 236 -18.51 10.09 -1.25
C TYR A 236 -19.39 10.92 -0.32
N ASP A 237 -20.71 10.69 -0.33
CA ASP A 237 -21.65 11.40 0.55
C ASP A 237 -21.35 11.15 2.03
N ILE A 238 -21.06 9.90 2.40
CA ILE A 238 -20.63 9.54 3.76
C ILE A 238 -19.34 10.28 4.15
N HIS A 239 -18.39 10.43 3.23
CA HIS A 239 -17.16 11.17 3.47
C HIS A 239 -17.44 12.66 3.71
N MET A 240 -18.23 13.28 2.84
CA MET A 240 -18.57 14.70 2.91
C MET A 240 -19.36 15.03 4.17
N GLU A 241 -20.30 14.18 4.57
CA GLU A 241 -21.06 14.35 5.81
C GLU A 241 -20.14 14.27 7.04
N LYS A 242 -19.21 13.30 7.09
CA LYS A 242 -18.23 13.20 8.19
C LYS A 242 -17.31 14.41 8.27
N MET A 243 -16.89 14.94 7.13
CA MET A 243 -16.09 16.16 7.04
C MET A 243 -16.86 17.36 7.61
N ARG A 244 -18.13 17.51 7.21
CA ARG A 244 -19.03 18.56 7.70
C ARG A 244 -19.27 18.47 9.21
N LEU A 245 -19.64 17.29 9.72
CA LEU A 245 -19.90 17.05 11.15
C LEU A 245 -18.68 17.32 12.02
N SER A 246 -17.47 17.16 11.47
CA SER A 246 -16.23 17.37 12.20
C SER A 246 -15.68 18.79 12.07
N GLY A 247 -16.39 19.69 11.38
CA GLY A 247 -15.97 21.07 11.16
C GLY A 247 -14.67 21.20 10.36
N LEU A 248 -14.36 20.21 9.52
CA LEU A 248 -13.15 20.20 8.71
C LEU A 248 -13.44 20.74 7.32
N ASP A 249 -12.57 21.64 6.87
CA ASP A 249 -12.64 22.17 5.51
C ASP A 249 -11.82 21.27 4.57
N ILE A 250 -12.53 20.65 3.63
CA ILE A 250 -11.96 19.72 2.66
C ILE A 250 -10.89 20.38 1.78
N ARG A 251 -10.97 21.70 1.53
CA ARG A 251 -9.98 22.46 0.73
C ARG A 251 -8.57 22.38 1.28
N PHE A 252 -8.46 22.20 2.60
CA PHE A 252 -7.18 22.11 3.26
C PHE A 252 -6.79 20.66 3.52
N LYS A 253 -7.70 19.68 3.45
CA LYS A 253 -7.42 18.27 3.78
C LYS A 253 -6.83 17.51 2.61
N ASN A 254 -5.54 17.68 2.35
CA ASN A 254 -4.84 16.88 1.35
C ASN A 254 -4.66 15.41 1.84
N PRO A 255 -5.26 14.40 1.17
CA PRO A 255 -5.15 12.98 1.54
C PRO A 255 -3.81 12.33 1.24
N GLN A 256 -2.97 12.98 0.43
CA GLN A 256 -1.59 12.55 0.19
C GLN A 256 -0.71 12.81 1.43
N LEU A 257 -1.04 13.84 2.22
CA LEU A 257 -0.28 14.22 3.41
C LEU A 257 -0.67 13.38 4.63
N ARG A 258 0.36 12.81 5.27
CA ARG A 258 0.24 12.05 6.52
C ARG A 258 0.85 12.81 7.69
N ILE A 259 0.03 13.04 8.71
CA ILE A 259 0.42 13.68 9.97
C ILE A 259 0.71 12.57 11.00
N PRO A 260 1.95 12.46 11.53
CA PRO A 260 2.27 11.54 12.62
C PRO A 260 1.34 11.77 13.81
N ALA A 261 0.92 10.69 14.47
CA ALA A 261 -0.07 10.74 15.53
C ALA A 261 0.31 11.76 16.65
N ASN A 262 -0.67 12.60 17.01
CA ASN A 262 -0.79 13.45 18.20
C ASN A 262 0.45 14.27 18.66
N ARG A 263 0.87 15.27 17.87
CA ARG A 263 1.59 16.45 18.41
C ARG A 263 0.93 17.81 18.13
N LEU A 264 -0.16 17.83 17.38
CA LEU A 264 -0.82 19.04 16.91
C LEU A 264 -2.25 19.09 17.47
N ARG A 265 -2.82 20.26 17.78
CA ARG A 265 -4.24 20.44 18.15
C ARG A 265 -5.16 20.25 16.91
N ASN A 266 -6.49 20.17 17.10
CA ASN A 266 -7.41 19.83 16.00
C ASN A 266 -7.41 20.87 14.86
N ASP A 267 -7.28 22.15 15.20
CA ASP A 267 -7.06 23.29 14.32
C ASP A 267 -5.71 23.19 13.59
N GLU A 268 -4.65 22.78 14.28
CA GLU A 268 -3.31 22.58 13.72
C GLU A 268 -3.22 21.34 12.79
N ARG A 269 -4.27 20.51 12.71
CA ARG A 269 -4.35 19.32 11.85
C ARG A 269 -5.18 19.53 10.59
N ALA A 270 -5.69 20.73 10.33
CA ALA A 270 -6.63 20.97 9.23
C ALA A 270 -6.09 20.58 7.84
N PHE A 271 -4.77 20.52 7.66
CA PHE A 271 -4.13 20.39 6.35
C PHE A 271 -3.91 18.95 5.82
N GLY A 272 -4.06 17.92 6.66
CA GLY A 272 -3.73 16.55 6.27
C GLY A 272 -4.41 15.47 7.11
N PHE A 273 -4.33 14.23 6.67
CA PHE A 273 -4.93 13.10 7.39
C PHE A 273 -3.94 12.54 8.42
N ARG A 274 -4.46 11.95 9.50
CA ARG A 274 -3.60 11.20 10.45
C ARG A 274 -2.93 10.06 9.68
N GLN A 275 -1.70 9.72 10.05
CA GLN A 275 -0.95 8.63 9.42
C GLN A 275 -1.79 7.35 9.33
N CYS A 276 -2.52 7.01 10.40
CA CYS A 276 -3.34 5.80 10.43
C CYS A 276 -4.70 5.93 9.72
N SER A 277 -5.10 7.10 9.19
CA SER A 277 -6.48 7.34 8.70
C SER A 277 -7.00 6.26 7.76
N PHE A 278 -6.11 5.72 6.92
CA PHE A 278 -6.42 4.69 5.94
C PHE A 278 -5.84 3.30 6.32
N HIS A 279 -5.09 3.18 7.42
CA HIS A 279 -4.46 1.94 7.88
C HIS A 279 -5.41 0.98 8.58
N SER A 280 -5.28 -0.30 8.30
CA SER A 280 -6.07 -1.41 8.84
C SER A 280 -6.24 -1.36 10.37
N HIS A 281 -5.13 -1.17 11.11
CA HIS A 281 -5.09 -1.15 12.58
C HIS A 281 -5.73 0.08 13.25
N ARG A 282 -6.22 1.05 12.48
CA ARG A 282 -6.76 2.31 13.01
C ARG A 282 -7.87 2.12 14.04
N SER A 283 -8.76 1.16 13.82
CA SER A 283 -9.83 0.84 14.77
C SER A 283 -9.27 0.39 16.13
N SER A 284 -8.15 -0.34 16.13
CA SER A 284 -7.51 -0.87 17.33
C SER A 284 -6.67 0.16 18.07
N VAL A 285 -6.00 1.07 17.37
CA VAL A 285 -5.10 2.06 18.00
C VAL A 285 -5.76 3.40 18.30
N GLY A 286 -6.85 3.73 17.61
CA GLY A 286 -7.55 5.02 17.76
C GLY A 286 -6.60 6.20 17.53
N GLU A 287 -6.29 6.92 18.60
CA GLU A 287 -5.39 8.10 18.59
C GLU A 287 -3.95 7.81 19.05
N ARG A 288 -3.63 6.56 19.37
CA ARG A 288 -2.30 6.18 19.84
C ARG A 288 -1.28 6.20 18.70
N ARG A 289 0.00 6.06 19.07
CA ARG A 289 1.11 5.98 18.13
C ARG A 289 0.90 4.85 17.12
N CYS A 290 1.23 5.08 15.85
CA CYS A 290 1.16 4.05 14.83
C CYS A 290 2.15 2.91 15.20
N PRO A 291 1.73 1.64 15.22
CA PRO A 291 2.58 0.49 15.53
C PRO A 291 3.64 0.25 14.45
N HIS A 292 3.49 0.88 13.29
CA HIS A 292 4.43 0.83 12.18
C HIS A 292 5.38 2.04 12.16
N GLU A 293 5.26 2.97 13.10
CA GLU A 293 6.10 4.17 13.20
C GLU A 293 7.54 3.81 13.62
N SER A 294 8.30 3.28 12.66
CA SER A 294 9.71 2.96 12.84
C SER A 294 10.54 4.21 12.51
N GLY A 295 11.04 4.89 13.55
CA GLY A 295 12.27 5.70 13.46
C GLY A 295 12.29 6.94 12.56
N SER A 296 11.15 7.57 12.20
CA SER A 296 11.18 8.87 11.52
C SER A 296 11.59 10.00 12.47
N THR A 297 12.87 10.05 12.85
CA THR A 297 13.49 11.14 13.61
C THR A 297 14.00 12.28 12.72
N ARG A 298 13.56 12.39 11.47
CA ARG A 298 13.97 13.51 10.60
C ARG A 298 12.81 14.08 9.78
N TYR A 299 11.85 14.69 10.46
CA TYR A 299 11.26 15.90 9.89
C TYR A 299 12.36 16.96 9.85
N ARG A 300 12.97 17.13 8.66
CA ARG A 300 13.85 18.25 8.36
C ARG A 300 12.99 19.50 8.53
N ARG A 301 13.09 20.13 9.70
CA ARG A 301 12.47 21.41 10.00
C ARG A 301 12.98 22.38 8.93
N VAL A 302 12.18 22.69 7.92
CA VAL A 302 12.44 23.81 7.02
C VAL A 302 12.41 25.03 7.92
N ARG A 303 13.60 25.49 8.35
CA ARG A 303 13.73 26.79 8.99
C ARG A 303 13.36 27.82 7.92
N PRO A 304 12.42 28.73 8.18
CA PRO A 304 12.31 29.93 7.37
C PRO A 304 13.66 30.64 7.43
N SER A 305 14.25 30.91 6.28
CA SER A 305 15.45 31.73 6.19
C SER A 305 15.11 33.10 6.78
N THR A 306 15.75 33.46 7.87
CA THR A 306 15.66 34.79 8.46
C THR A 306 16.43 35.77 7.58
N ALA A 307 15.76 36.33 6.57
CA ALA A 307 16.17 37.59 5.97
C ALA A 307 15.45 38.72 6.72
N LYS A 308 16.21 39.51 7.48
CA LYS A 308 15.79 40.82 7.97
C LYS A 308 15.78 41.79 6.79
N GLU A 309 14.69 42.56 6.65
CA GLU A 309 14.64 44.01 6.36
C GLU A 309 13.16 44.42 6.20
N GLN A 310 12.60 45.08 7.23
CA GLN A 310 12.19 46.50 7.29
C GLN A 310 10.95 46.84 6.43
N GLY A 311 9.84 47.25 7.10
CA GLY A 311 8.48 47.47 6.55
C GLY A 311 8.26 48.82 5.82
N PRO A 312 7.04 49.43 5.76
CA PRO A 312 5.83 49.19 6.58
C PRO A 312 4.46 49.13 5.83
N GLU A 313 3.38 49.06 6.64
CA GLU A 313 1.96 49.37 6.39
C GLU A 313 0.96 48.28 5.96
N SER A 314 0.23 47.81 6.99
CA SER A 314 -1.24 47.86 7.10
C SER A 314 -2.11 47.26 5.98
N THR A 315 -2.73 46.12 6.27
CA THR A 315 -4.20 45.96 6.20
C THR A 315 -4.66 44.83 7.12
N GLY A 316 -5.74 45.06 7.84
CA GLY A 316 -6.16 44.29 9.01
C GLY A 316 -6.82 42.95 8.72
N LEU A 317 -6.61 42.00 9.62
CA LEU A 317 -7.50 40.87 9.89
C LEU A 317 -7.49 40.63 11.41
N SER A 318 -8.33 41.36 12.13
CA SER A 318 -8.67 41.02 13.52
C SER A 318 -9.61 39.81 13.49
N ALA A 319 -9.11 38.64 13.90
CA ALA A 319 -9.94 37.45 14.10
C ALA A 319 -10.87 37.66 15.31
N PRO A 320 -12.19 37.36 15.21
CA PRO A 320 -13.08 37.48 16.35
C PRO A 320 -12.83 36.31 17.32
N THR A 321 -12.46 36.63 18.55
CA THR A 321 -12.45 35.69 19.67
C THR A 321 -13.86 35.19 19.98
N ARG A 322 -14.23 34.02 19.44
CA ARG A 322 -15.40 33.25 19.91
C ARG A 322 -14.95 32.28 20.99
N ARG A 323 -15.42 32.49 22.22
CA ARG A 323 -15.33 31.52 23.32
C ARG A 323 -16.12 30.27 22.94
N TYR A 324 -15.46 29.15 22.69
CA TYR A 324 -16.11 27.84 22.58
C TYR A 324 -15.92 27.09 23.89
N ARG A 325 -17.04 26.66 24.49
CA ARG A 325 -17.08 25.74 25.63
C ARG A 325 -16.44 24.41 25.22
N ASP A 326 -15.72 23.81 26.16
CA ASP A 326 -15.10 22.50 26.06
C ASP A 326 -16.11 21.41 25.69
N VAL A 327 -16.15 21.07 24.40
CA VAL A 327 -16.65 19.79 23.91
C VAL A 327 -15.52 19.23 23.06
N VAL A 328 -14.79 18.27 23.62
CA VAL A 328 -13.72 17.55 22.91
C VAL A 328 -14.36 16.79 21.75
N PRO A 329 -14.04 17.09 20.48
CA PRO A 329 -14.65 16.40 19.35
C PRO A 329 -14.19 14.95 19.27
N ARG A 330 -15.11 14.03 18.98
CA ARG A 330 -14.82 12.61 18.73
C ARG A 330 -13.96 12.45 17.46
N PRO A 331 -13.06 11.45 17.39
CA PRO A 331 -12.21 11.24 16.21
C PRO A 331 -13.04 10.90 14.96
N LEU A 332 -12.63 11.47 13.82
CA LEU A 332 -13.27 11.41 12.49
C LEU A 332 -13.82 10.07 12.00
N PHE A 333 -13.37 8.96 12.59
CA PHE A 333 -13.93 7.67 12.24
C PHE A 333 -13.82 6.64 13.38
N SER A 334 -14.11 7.06 14.60
CA SER A 334 -14.60 6.12 15.59
C SER A 334 -16.00 5.67 15.15
N GLY A 335 -16.33 4.38 15.27
CA GLY A 335 -17.71 3.91 15.12
C GLY A 335 -18.62 4.51 16.21
N PRO A 336 -19.95 4.35 16.11
CA PRO A 336 -20.86 4.73 17.18
C PRO A 336 -20.40 4.08 18.50
N SER A 337 -20.35 4.86 19.58
CA SER A 337 -20.20 4.32 20.93
C SER A 337 -21.57 3.84 21.41
N ASP A 338 -21.60 2.77 22.21
CA ASP A 338 -22.78 2.10 22.82
C ASP A 338 -23.68 3.00 23.72
N SER A 339 -23.63 4.32 23.58
CA SER A 339 -24.40 5.28 24.35
C SER A 339 -25.56 5.92 23.57
N ASP A 340 -25.71 5.63 22.28
CA ASP A 340 -26.80 6.15 21.42
C ASP A 340 -27.49 5.01 20.65
N ILE A 341 -27.67 3.84 21.27
CA ILE A 341 -28.53 2.77 20.74
C ILE A 341 -29.92 3.01 21.35
N GLY A 342 -30.83 3.59 20.55
CA GLY A 342 -32.25 3.37 20.77
C GLY A 342 -32.54 1.89 20.53
N GLU A 343 -33.34 1.30 21.41
CA GLU A 343 -33.55 -0.16 21.60
C GLU A 343 -34.17 -0.93 20.41
N ASP A 344 -34.03 -0.49 19.15
CA ASP A 344 -34.68 -1.15 17.98
C ASP A 344 -33.71 -1.75 16.93
N ASP A 345 -32.39 -1.52 17.01
CA ASP A 345 -31.45 -1.95 15.93
C ASP A 345 -30.72 -3.30 16.19
N ASP A 346 -30.87 -3.90 17.38
CA ASP A 346 -30.23 -5.19 17.71
C ASP A 346 -30.92 -6.41 17.06
N ASP A 347 -32.13 -6.23 16.54
CA ASP A 347 -32.91 -7.29 15.90
C ASP A 347 -32.49 -7.55 14.44
N GLU A 348 -31.99 -6.55 13.71
CA GLU A 348 -31.64 -6.70 12.28
C GLU A 348 -30.31 -7.46 12.10
N ILE A 349 -29.31 -7.15 12.93
CA ILE A 349 -28.01 -7.86 12.92
C ILE A 349 -28.16 -9.30 13.47
N SER A 350 -29.05 -9.49 14.46
CA SER A 350 -29.35 -10.81 15.03
C SER A 350 -30.16 -11.70 14.07
N GLN A 351 -31.03 -11.13 13.23
CA GLN A 351 -31.74 -11.87 12.18
C GLN A 351 -30.81 -12.27 11.03
N ALA A 352 -29.86 -11.42 10.64
CA ALA A 352 -28.87 -11.74 9.61
C ALA A 352 -27.93 -12.89 10.02
N ILE A 353 -27.59 -12.99 11.32
CA ILE A 353 -26.70 -14.05 11.84
C ILE A 353 -27.45 -15.38 12.07
N LYS A 354 -28.76 -15.36 12.34
CA LYS A 354 -29.58 -16.58 12.50
C LYS A 354 -29.91 -17.25 11.16
N HIS A 355 -30.04 -16.49 10.07
CA HIS A 355 -30.39 -17.05 8.76
C HIS A 355 -29.28 -17.87 8.08
N VAL A 356 -28.03 -17.74 8.51
CA VAL A 356 -26.89 -18.49 7.94
C VAL A 356 -26.64 -19.83 8.67
N ARG A 357 -27.21 -20.05 9.87
CA ARG A 357 -27.04 -21.31 10.62
C ARG A 357 -28.10 -22.39 10.35
N SER A 358 -29.07 -22.15 9.46
CA SER A 358 -30.17 -23.10 9.20
C SER A 358 -30.07 -23.89 7.88
N ILE A 359 -29.04 -23.68 7.04
CA ILE A 359 -28.96 -24.33 5.70
C ILE A 359 -27.95 -25.49 5.62
N SER A 360 -27.51 -26.05 6.75
CA SER A 360 -26.51 -27.14 6.74
C SER A 360 -26.93 -28.38 7.54
N SER A 361 -28.24 -28.70 7.56
CA SER A 361 -28.73 -29.96 8.12
C SER A 361 -30.01 -30.45 7.43
N THR A 362 -29.90 -30.84 6.16
CA THR A 362 -30.80 -31.85 5.55
C THR A 362 -30.11 -32.46 4.34
N LEU A 363 -29.43 -33.59 4.55
CA LEU A 363 -29.30 -34.70 3.58
C LEU A 363 -28.50 -35.84 4.26
N LYS A 364 -29.23 -36.66 5.02
CA LYS A 364 -28.92 -38.06 5.27
C LYS A 364 -30.19 -38.84 4.99
N VAL A 365 -30.22 -39.55 3.87
CA VAL A 365 -30.32 -41.02 3.70
C VAL A 365 -30.15 -41.28 2.20
#